data_AF-A0A7L3V0E1-F1
#
_entry.id   AF-A0A7L3V0E1-F1
#
_cell.length_a   1.000
_cell.length_b   1.000
_cell.length_c   1.000
_cell.angle_alpha   90.00
_cell.angle_beta   90.00
_cell.angle_gamma   90.00
#
_symmetry.space_group_name_H-M   'P 1'
#
loop_
_entity.id
_entity.type
_entity.pdbx_description
1 polymer ?
#
loop_
_entity_poly.entity_id
_entity_poly.type
_entity_poly.pdbx_seq_one_letter_code
_entity_poly.pdbx_strand_id
1 'polypeptide(L)'
;QSRQFPQGIPECGADALRLALSSHNAHGPEIRVGVASVLAQRRFCNKIWNALGFVLRAGQGQPGEPPRAPEEVLPEAPMDRWLLARLAGAVAECGRRLEALEVHGAVAAVQSFWLRSFCDVYLVRGPQKC
;
A
#
# COMPACT_ATOMS: atom_id res chain seq x y z
N GLN A 1 -21.90 -25.34 -1.93
CA GLN A 1 -21.34 -24.21 -1.15
C GLN A 1 -21.09 -24.56 0.32
N SER A 2 -22.03 -25.15 1.08
CA SER A 2 -21.84 -25.47 2.52
C SER A 2 -20.65 -26.36 2.87
N ARG A 3 -20.15 -27.20 1.96
CA ARG A 3 -18.96 -28.03 2.20
C ARG A 3 -17.64 -27.25 2.17
N GLN A 4 -17.56 -26.14 1.44
CA GLN A 4 -16.33 -25.32 1.35
C GLN A 4 -16.32 -24.17 2.35
N PHE A 5 -17.48 -23.66 2.75
CA PHE A 5 -17.62 -22.58 3.73
C PHE A 5 -18.70 -22.91 4.76
N PRO A 6 -18.43 -23.83 5.71
CA PRO A 6 -19.41 -24.28 6.70
C PRO A 6 -19.88 -23.16 7.65
N GLN A 7 -19.10 -22.08 7.78
CA GLN A 7 -19.42 -20.90 8.59
C GLN A 7 -19.80 -19.66 7.74
N GLY A 8 -20.02 -19.84 6.43
CA GLY A 8 -20.24 -18.73 5.50
C GLY A 8 -18.96 -18.06 5.01
N ILE A 9 -19.11 -17.10 4.09
CA ILE A 9 -17.98 -16.31 3.56
C ILE A 9 -17.80 -15.10 4.48
N PRO A 10 -16.60 -14.88 5.04
CA PRO A 10 -16.35 -13.72 5.89
C PRO A 10 -16.48 -12.42 5.08
N GLU A 11 -16.92 -11.35 5.72
CA GLU A 11 -16.95 -10.04 5.08
C GLU A 11 -15.54 -9.64 4.65
N CYS A 12 -15.39 -9.30 3.38
CA CYS A 12 -14.08 -9.04 2.79
C CYS A 12 -13.82 -7.55 2.52
N GLY A 13 -14.86 -6.72 2.42
CA GLY A 13 -14.76 -5.32 2.01
C GLY A 13 -14.56 -5.16 0.48
N ALA A 14 -15.09 -4.08 -0.09
CA ALA A 14 -15.06 -3.86 -1.54
C ALA A 14 -13.65 -3.66 -2.10
N ASP A 15 -12.80 -2.90 -1.39
CA ASP A 15 -11.43 -2.63 -1.85
C ASP A 15 -10.54 -3.86 -1.82
N ALA A 16 -10.71 -4.73 -0.81
CA ALA A 16 -9.99 -6.00 -0.75
C ALA A 16 -10.33 -6.89 -1.95
N LEU A 17 -11.61 -6.94 -2.35
CA LEU A 17 -12.04 -7.67 -3.53
C LEU A 17 -11.46 -7.08 -4.82
N ARG A 18 -11.52 -5.75 -4.98
CA ARG A 18 -10.93 -5.06 -6.14
C ARG A 18 -9.43 -5.33 -6.26
N LEU A 19 -8.69 -5.24 -5.16
CA LEU A 19 -7.25 -5.56 -5.13
C LEU A 19 -6.99 -7.04 -5.39
N ALA A 20 -7.84 -7.94 -4.91
CA ALA A 20 -7.67 -9.38 -5.14
C ALA A 20 -7.86 -9.77 -6.61
N LEU A 21 -8.84 -9.15 -7.27
CA LEU A 21 -9.05 -9.30 -8.71
C LEU A 21 -7.91 -8.65 -9.50
N SER A 22 -7.52 -7.44 -9.12
CA SER A 22 -6.48 -6.67 -9.82
C SER A 22 -5.09 -7.29 -9.68
N SER A 23 -4.82 -8.02 -8.60
CA SER A 23 -3.54 -8.72 -8.37
C SER A 23 -3.47 -10.09 -9.07
N HIS A 24 -4.57 -10.57 -9.65
CA HIS A 24 -4.54 -11.81 -10.42
C HIS A 24 -3.96 -11.55 -11.80
N ASN A 25 -2.94 -12.34 -12.14
CA ASN A 25 -2.41 -12.36 -13.48
C ASN A 25 -3.31 -13.22 -14.39
N ALA A 26 -4.26 -12.56 -15.06
CA ALA A 26 -5.20 -13.22 -15.97
C ALA A 26 -4.55 -13.48 -17.34
N HIS A 27 -3.70 -14.50 -17.43
CA HIS A 27 -3.19 -15.00 -18.72
C HIS A 27 -4.15 -16.00 -19.40
N GLY A 28 -5.37 -16.18 -18.89
CA GLY A 28 -6.35 -17.13 -19.42
C GLY A 28 -7.80 -16.70 -19.14
N PRO A 29 -8.79 -17.44 -19.67
CA PRO A 29 -10.21 -17.07 -19.60
C PRO A 29 -10.82 -17.22 -18.20
N GLU A 30 -10.15 -17.94 -17.29
CA GLU A 30 -10.64 -18.22 -15.94
C GLU A 30 -9.80 -17.48 -14.89
N ILE A 31 -10.45 -16.71 -14.01
CA ILE A 31 -9.82 -16.03 -12.88
C ILE A 31 -10.11 -16.84 -11.61
N ARG A 32 -9.09 -17.50 -11.05
CA ARG A 32 -9.22 -18.31 -9.83
C ARG A 32 -8.97 -17.50 -8.56
N VAL A 33 -9.93 -16.67 -8.15
CA VAL A 33 -9.82 -15.92 -6.90
C VAL A 33 -10.38 -16.71 -5.72
N GLY A 34 -9.49 -17.09 -4.79
CA GLY A 34 -9.89 -17.69 -3.51
C GLY A 34 -10.22 -16.65 -2.45
N VAL A 35 -11.12 -16.99 -1.52
CA VAL A 35 -11.45 -16.15 -0.34
C VAL A 35 -10.20 -15.80 0.47
N ALA A 36 -9.23 -16.72 0.57
CA ALA A 36 -7.95 -16.48 1.23
C ALA A 36 -7.16 -15.31 0.59
N SER A 37 -7.19 -15.20 -0.73
CA SER A 37 -6.55 -14.09 -1.46
C SER A 37 -7.22 -12.77 -1.12
N VAL A 38 -8.56 -12.73 -1.06
CA VAL A 38 -9.30 -11.52 -0.66
C VAL A 38 -9.00 -11.13 0.79
N LEU A 39 -8.93 -12.10 1.71
CA LEU A 39 -8.56 -11.84 3.09
C LEU A 39 -7.12 -11.32 3.24
N ALA A 40 -6.20 -11.76 2.39
CA ALA A 40 -4.85 -11.19 2.34
C ALA A 40 -4.87 -9.71 1.93
N GLN A 41 -5.68 -9.35 0.93
CA GLN A 41 -5.85 -7.96 0.53
C GLN A 41 -6.53 -7.11 1.60
N ARG A 42 -7.49 -7.66 2.35
CA ARG A 42 -8.10 -6.99 3.51
C ARG A 42 -7.05 -6.64 4.57
N ARG A 43 -6.13 -7.57 4.86
CA ARG A 43 -5.01 -7.31 5.78
C ARG A 43 -4.09 -6.20 5.26
N PHE A 44 -3.84 -6.16 3.95
CA PHE A 44 -3.08 -5.08 3.33
C PHE A 44 -3.78 -3.72 3.48
N CYS A 45 -5.08 -3.62 3.19
CA CYS A 45 -5.86 -2.38 3.40
C CYS A 45 -5.80 -1.92 4.87
N ASN A 46 -5.92 -2.85 5.81
CA ASN A 46 -5.79 -2.53 7.24
C ASN A 46 -4.38 -2.02 7.60
N LYS A 47 -3.32 -2.58 6.97
CA LYS A 47 -1.95 -2.09 7.16
C LYS A 47 -1.78 -0.66 6.63
N ILE A 48 -2.39 -0.30 5.49
CA ILE A 48 -2.42 1.09 5.00
C ILE A 48 -3.12 2.00 6.01
N TRP A 49 -4.31 1.62 6.47
CA TRP A 49 -5.08 2.40 7.45
C TRP A 49 -4.28 2.70 8.72
N ASN A 50 -3.65 1.67 9.29
CA ASN A 50 -2.84 1.81 10.49
C ASN A 50 -1.60 2.69 10.25
N ALA A 51 -0.93 2.54 9.11
CA ALA A 51 0.23 3.32 8.75
C ALA A 51 -0.11 4.81 8.55
N LEU A 52 -1.22 5.12 7.85
CA LEU A 52 -1.71 6.48 7.69
C LEU A 52 -2.07 7.10 9.04
N GLY A 53 -2.81 6.38 9.90
CA GLY A 53 -3.13 6.84 11.24
C GLY A 53 -1.89 7.14 12.09
N PHE A 54 -0.84 6.32 11.97
CA PHE A 54 0.45 6.58 12.63
C PHE A 54 1.09 7.87 12.12
N VAL A 55 1.22 8.03 10.80
CA VAL A 55 1.85 9.22 10.20
C VAL A 55 1.08 10.49 10.50
N LEU A 56 -0.25 10.46 10.44
CA LEU A 56 -1.09 11.62 10.74
C LEU A 56 -0.94 12.06 12.21
N ARG A 57 -0.88 11.10 13.15
CA ARG A 57 -0.62 11.41 14.56
C ARG A 57 0.80 11.94 14.78
N ALA A 58 1.78 11.39 14.05
CA ALA A 58 3.16 11.80 14.15
C ALA A 58 3.46 13.15 13.48
N GLY A 59 2.67 13.51 12.46
CA GLY A 59 2.76 14.78 11.72
C GLY A 59 1.93 15.91 12.32
N GLN A 60 1.17 15.66 13.39
CA GLN A 60 0.63 16.73 14.23
C GLN A 60 1.83 17.36 14.94
N GLY A 61 2.31 18.48 14.39
CA GLY A 61 3.38 19.28 14.99
C GLY A 61 3.05 19.73 16.41
N GLN A 62 3.98 20.45 17.04
CA GLN A 62 3.72 20.99 18.38
C GLN A 62 2.47 21.89 18.37
N PRO A 63 1.66 21.89 19.44
CA PRO A 63 0.49 22.75 19.53
C PRO A 63 0.89 24.22 19.27
N GLY A 64 0.41 24.80 18.16
CA GLY A 64 0.66 26.20 17.80
C GLY A 64 1.58 26.44 16.61
N GLU A 65 2.22 25.42 16.02
CA GLU A 65 2.96 25.58 14.76
C GLU A 65 2.00 25.43 13.56
N PRO A 66 1.93 26.42 12.63
CA PRO A 66 1.13 26.28 11.43
C PRO A 66 1.66 25.14 10.55
N PRO A 67 0.80 24.38 9.86
CA PRO A 67 1.25 23.35 8.94
C PRO A 67 2.11 24.00 7.84
N ARG A 68 3.35 23.52 7.68
CA ARG A 68 4.24 23.97 6.60
C ARG A 68 3.63 23.64 5.25
N ALA A 69 3.77 24.55 4.29
CA ALA A 69 3.33 24.28 2.94
C ALA A 69 4.20 23.14 2.36
N PRO A 70 3.66 22.24 1.52
CA PRO A 70 4.45 21.16 0.90
C PRO A 70 5.69 21.65 0.15
N GLU A 71 5.64 22.87 -0.39
CA GLU A 71 6.72 23.55 -1.10
C GLU A 71 7.89 23.96 -0.17
N GLU A 72 7.62 24.10 1.12
CA GLU A 72 8.61 24.46 2.16
C GLU A 72 9.25 23.21 2.79
N VAL A 73 8.70 22.02 2.52
CA VAL A 73 9.19 20.74 3.05
C VAL A 73 10.24 20.17 2.10
N LEU A 74 11.50 20.54 2.34
CA LEU A 74 12.63 19.88 1.70
C LEU A 74 12.93 18.54 2.40
N PRO A 75 13.21 17.45 1.66
CA PRO A 75 13.68 16.20 2.24
C PRO A 75 15.12 16.36 2.74
N GLU A 76 15.27 16.94 3.92
CA GLU A 76 16.56 17.24 4.54
C GLU A 76 17.27 15.96 5.03
N ALA A 77 16.51 14.98 5.54
CA ALA A 77 17.07 13.73 6.01
C ALA A 77 17.44 12.78 4.86
N PRO A 78 18.58 12.06 4.94
CA PRO A 78 18.95 11.04 3.95
C PRO A 78 17.88 9.95 3.77
N MET A 79 17.12 9.64 4.83
CA MET A 79 16.06 8.63 4.81
C MET A 79 14.84 9.08 4.00
N ASP A 80 14.52 10.38 4.03
CA ASP A 80 13.40 10.96 3.30
C ASP A 80 13.72 10.97 1.80
N ARG A 81 14.94 11.37 1.43
CA ARG A 81 15.42 11.28 0.04
C ARG A 81 15.43 9.84 -0.45
N TRP A 82 15.87 8.90 0.38
CA TRP A 82 15.82 7.48 0.05
C TRP A 82 14.39 7.02 -0.22
N LEU A 83 13.43 7.35 0.65
CA LEU A 83 12.03 6.96 0.47
C LEU A 83 11.45 7.57 -0.81
N LEU A 84 11.70 8.84 -1.09
CA LEU A 84 11.25 9.52 -2.30
C LEU A 84 11.82 8.86 -3.56
N ALA A 85 13.10 8.45 -3.55
CA ALA A 85 13.68 7.71 -4.65
C ALA A 85 13.00 6.34 -4.85
N ARG A 86 12.66 5.63 -3.76
CA ARG A 86 11.89 4.37 -3.82
C ARG A 86 10.48 4.59 -4.36
N LEU A 87 9.83 5.68 -3.95
CA LEU A 87 8.50 6.06 -4.43
C LEU A 87 8.53 6.38 -5.93
N ALA A 88 9.47 7.20 -6.39
CA ALA A 88 9.63 7.53 -7.80
C ALA A 88 9.84 6.27 -8.65
N GLY A 89 10.67 5.33 -8.19
CA GLY A 89 10.85 4.04 -8.86
C GLY A 89 9.57 3.20 -8.91
N ALA A 90 8.78 3.18 -7.83
CA ALA A 90 7.51 2.46 -7.78
C ALA A 90 6.45 3.09 -8.69
N VAL A 91 6.38 4.43 -8.77
CA VAL A 91 5.50 5.16 -9.68
C VAL A 91 5.86 4.86 -11.13
N ALA A 92 7.15 4.91 -11.47
CA ALA A 92 7.61 4.61 -12.82
C ALA A 92 7.30 3.15 -13.23
N GLU A 93 7.51 2.18 -12.33
CA GLU A 93 7.14 0.79 -12.59
C GLU A 93 5.62 0.62 -12.73
N CYS A 94 4.85 1.23 -11.84
CA CYS A 94 3.39 1.20 -11.91
C CYS A 94 2.88 1.77 -13.25
N GLY A 95 3.41 2.92 -13.69
CA GLY A 95 3.09 3.53 -14.97
C GLY A 95 3.36 2.59 -16.15
N ARG A 96 4.58 2.04 -16.24
CA ARG A 96 4.94 1.08 -17.29
C ARG A 96 4.01 -0.13 -17.35
N ARG A 97 3.66 -0.69 -16.18
CA ARG A 97 2.77 -1.86 -16.10
C ARG A 97 1.35 -1.51 -16.52
N LEU A 98 0.84 -0.35 -16.13
CA LEU A 98 -0.48 0.10 -16.53
C LEU A 98 -0.56 0.39 -18.04
N GLU A 99 0.48 1.00 -18.63
CA GLU A 99 0.59 1.20 -20.08
C GLU A 99 0.58 -0.13 -20.85
N ALA A 100 1.20 -1.16 -20.30
CA ALA A 100 1.18 -2.52 -20.85
C ALA A 100 -0.12 -3.30 -20.53
N LEU A 101 -1.11 -2.67 -19.87
CA LEU A 101 -2.35 -3.31 -19.36
C LEU A 101 -2.09 -4.45 -18.36
N GLU A 102 -0.90 -4.50 -17.76
CA GLU A 102 -0.48 -5.46 -16.74
C GLU A 102 -0.88 -4.97 -15.33
N VAL A 103 -2.18 -4.89 -15.06
CA VAL A 103 -2.73 -4.37 -13.79
C VAL A 103 -2.16 -5.12 -12.58
N HIS A 104 -1.96 -6.43 -12.68
CA HIS A 104 -1.38 -7.25 -11.61
C HIS A 104 0.05 -6.82 -11.24
N GLY A 105 0.86 -6.45 -12.24
CA GLY A 105 2.22 -5.95 -12.03
C GLY A 105 2.20 -4.58 -11.36
N ALA A 106 1.26 -3.71 -11.75
CA ALA A 106 1.07 -2.41 -11.12
C ALA A 106 0.70 -2.53 -9.63
N VAL A 107 -0.25 -3.41 -9.29
CA VAL A 107 -0.62 -3.70 -7.90
C VAL A 107 0.57 -4.24 -7.12
N ALA A 108 1.34 -5.18 -7.69
CA ALA A 108 2.52 -5.73 -7.04
C ALA A 108 3.59 -4.65 -6.76
N ALA A 109 3.81 -3.71 -7.67
CA ALA A 109 4.74 -2.59 -7.48
C ALA A 109 4.30 -1.69 -6.31
N VAL A 110 3.02 -1.31 -6.26
CA VAL A 110 2.45 -0.49 -5.18
C VAL A 110 2.56 -1.20 -3.82
N GLN A 111 2.20 -2.49 -3.77
CA GLN A 111 2.29 -3.28 -2.54
C GLN A 111 3.72 -3.47 -2.06
N SER A 112 4.65 -3.70 -2.99
CA SER A 112 6.07 -3.84 -2.69
C SER A 112 6.65 -2.56 -2.08
N PHE A 113 6.29 -1.39 -2.61
CA PHE A 113 6.67 -0.10 -2.04
C PHE A 113 6.11 0.06 -0.62
N TRP A 114 4.79 -0.11 -0.47
CA TRP A 114 4.11 0.09 0.81
C TRP A 114 4.64 -0.82 1.91
N LEU A 115 4.78 -2.11 1.64
CA LEU A 115 5.22 -3.07 2.64
C LEU A 115 6.72 -2.92 2.90
N ARG A 116 7.55 -3.08 1.85
CA ARG A 116 8.99 -3.27 2.03
C ARG A 116 9.78 -1.98 2.20
N SER A 117 9.32 -0.88 1.59
CA SER A 117 10.05 0.39 1.63
C SER A 117 9.47 1.31 2.69
N PHE A 118 8.15 1.51 2.67
CA PHE A 118 7.50 2.43 3.60
C PHE A 118 7.33 1.84 5.00
N CYS A 119 6.58 0.75 5.15
CA CYS A 119 6.29 0.22 6.49
C CYS A 119 7.50 -0.43 7.16
N ASP A 120 8.24 -1.29 6.46
CA ASP A 120 9.27 -2.11 7.10
C ASP A 120 10.59 -1.33 7.33
N VAL A 121 10.87 -0.30 6.52
CA VAL A 121 12.11 0.48 6.62
C VAL A 121 11.83 1.89 7.10
N TYR A 122 11.04 2.67 6.37
CA TYR A 122 10.87 4.10 6.67
C TYR A 122 10.14 4.36 7.99
N LEU A 123 9.04 3.67 8.29
CA LEU A 123 8.36 3.88 9.58
C LEU A 123 9.20 3.44 10.80
N VAL A 124 10.14 2.52 10.60
CA VAL A 124 11.00 2.01 11.69
C VAL A 124 12.27 2.86 11.88
N ARG A 125 12.83 3.36 10.78
CA ARG A 125 14.14 4.05 10.73
C ARG A 125 14.07 5.53 10.36
N GLY A 126 12.90 6.03 10.02
CA GLY A 126 12.67 7.41 9.62
C GLY A 126 12.94 8.40 10.76
N PRO A 127 12.96 9.70 10.45
CA PRO A 127 13.34 10.77 11.38
C PRO A 127 12.39 10.98 12.57
N GLN A 128 11.43 10.08 12.79
CA GLN A 128 10.48 10.04 13.91
C GLN A 128 11.14 9.74 15.28
N LYS A 129 12.45 9.93 15.42
CA LYS A 129 13.19 9.84 16.69
C LYS A 129 13.81 11.19 17.04
N CYS A 130 12.97 12.18 17.31
CA CYS A 130 13.26 13.29 18.20
C CYS A 130 12.03 13.53 19.08
#